data_AF-Q7BUZ3-F1
#
_entry.id   AF-Q7BUZ3-F1
#
_cell.length_a   1.000
_cell.length_b   1.000
_cell.length_c   1.000
_cell.angle_alpha   90.00
_cell.angle_beta   90.00
_cell.angle_gamma   90.00
#
_symmetry.space_group_name_H-M   'P 1'
#
loop_
_entity.id
_entity.type
_entity.pdbx_description
1 polymer ?
#
loop_
_entity_poly.entity_id
_entity_poly.type
_entity_poly.pdbx_seq_one_letter_code
_entity_poly.pdbx_strand_id
1 'polypeptide(L)'
;MFVPPSSPAVVPVSPAPRLEALGSDAARDQVRGLVAEFESVTDPRGACGVRYRVSSLLALVVCAMTPAGHDSITAAAEWCRRATPEELAAFGLPYHPLRGRYRI
;
A
#
# COMPACT_ATOMS: atom_id res chain seq x y z
N MET A 1 39.03 21.54 24.24
CA MET A 1 38.78 20.17 23.77
C MET A 1 37.78 20.28 22.63
N PHE A 2 38.20 20.07 21.38
CA PHE A 2 37.37 20.28 20.19
C PHE A 2 36.78 18.93 19.77
N VAL A 3 35.45 18.77 19.84
CA VAL A 3 34.76 17.55 19.40
C VAL A 3 34.40 17.74 17.93
N PRO A 4 34.94 16.95 16.98
CA PRO A 4 34.55 17.07 15.58
C PRO A 4 33.09 16.67 15.40
N PRO A 5 32.34 17.31 14.46
CA PRO A 5 30.99 16.88 14.13
C PRO A 5 31.06 15.47 13.57
N SER A 6 30.27 14.56 14.13
CA SER A 6 30.13 13.20 13.62
C SER A 6 29.58 13.27 12.20
N SER A 7 30.34 12.81 11.21
CA SER A 7 29.83 12.65 9.84
C SER A 7 28.60 11.75 9.86
N PRO A 8 27.51 12.08 9.15
CA PRO A 8 26.45 11.13 8.94
C PRO A 8 27.04 9.94 8.20
N ALA A 9 27.02 8.76 8.81
CA ALA A 9 27.32 7.53 8.12
C ALA A 9 26.35 7.44 6.94
N VAL A 10 26.89 7.45 5.71
CA VAL A 10 26.13 7.06 4.52
C VAL A 10 25.80 5.59 4.71
N VAL A 11 24.64 5.33 5.29
CA VAL A 11 24.06 4.00 5.27
C VAL A 11 23.80 3.71 3.79
N PRO A 12 24.32 2.62 3.21
CA PRO A 12 23.89 2.22 1.88
C PRO A 12 22.38 2.01 1.99
N VAL A 13 21.61 2.92 1.40
CA VAL A 13 20.18 2.69 1.20
C VAL A 13 20.14 1.48 0.29
N SER A 14 19.89 0.30 0.85
CA SER A 14 19.42 -0.81 0.04
C SER A 14 18.31 -0.22 -0.83
N PRO A 15 18.30 -0.43 -2.16
CA PRO A 15 17.13 -0.05 -2.93
C PRO A 15 15.97 -0.72 -2.19
N ALA A 16 15.10 0.10 -1.58
CA ALA A 16 13.94 -0.39 -0.87
C ALA A 16 13.33 -1.42 -1.81
N PRO A 17 12.99 -2.63 -1.32
CA PRO A 17 12.38 -3.59 -2.20
C PRO A 17 11.22 -2.84 -2.81
N ARG A 18 11.32 -2.57 -4.12
CA ARG A 18 10.19 -2.15 -4.90
C ARG A 18 9.11 -3.15 -4.47
N LEU A 19 7.86 -2.75 -4.38
CA LEU A 19 6.86 -3.77 -4.68
C LEU A 19 7.15 -4.16 -6.15
N GLU A 20 8.18 -5.00 -6.37
CA GLU A 20 8.17 -6.10 -7.30
C GLU A 20 6.75 -6.58 -7.16
N ALA A 21 6.02 -6.51 -8.28
CA ALA A 21 4.59 -6.73 -8.31
C ALA A 21 4.20 -7.84 -7.33
N LEU A 22 2.99 -7.81 -6.78
CA LEU A 22 2.33 -8.97 -6.19
C LEU A 22 2.13 -10.06 -7.29
N GLY A 23 3.20 -10.42 -7.98
CA GLY A 23 3.30 -11.21 -9.18
C GLY A 23 3.38 -12.70 -8.85
N SER A 24 3.61 -13.04 -7.58
CA SER A 24 3.31 -14.37 -7.06
C SER A 24 1.88 -14.41 -6.52
N ASP A 25 1.15 -15.49 -6.85
CA ASP A 25 -0.17 -15.76 -6.26
C ASP A 25 -0.12 -15.75 -4.72
N ALA A 26 0.95 -16.28 -4.13
CA ALA A 26 1.14 -16.30 -2.68
C ALA A 26 1.17 -14.89 -2.06
N ALA A 27 1.73 -13.90 -2.76
CA ALA A 27 1.78 -12.53 -2.28
C ALA A 27 0.38 -11.88 -2.34
N ARG A 28 -0.41 -12.17 -3.38
CA ARG A 28 -1.81 -11.73 -3.47
C ARG A 28 -2.67 -12.39 -2.39
N ASP A 29 -2.44 -13.65 -2.07
CA ASP A 29 -3.15 -14.35 -1.00
C ASP A 29 -2.83 -13.76 0.39
N GLN A 30 -1.58 -13.39 0.63
CA GLN A 30 -1.20 -12.66 1.85
C GLN A 30 -1.91 -11.31 1.96
N VAL A 31 -2.00 -10.55 0.85
CA VAL A 31 -2.76 -9.29 0.83
C VAL A 31 -4.24 -9.54 1.12
N ARG A 32 -4.85 -10.58 0.54
CA ARG A 32 -6.24 -10.96 0.83
C ARG A 32 -6.44 -11.32 2.30
N GLY A 33 -5.49 -12.07 2.89
CA GLY A 33 -5.49 -12.38 4.32
C GLY A 33 -5.40 -11.12 5.18
N LEU A 34 -4.51 -10.20 4.84
CA LEU A 34 -4.37 -8.93 5.55
C LEU A 34 -5.64 -8.06 5.47
N VAL A 35 -6.28 -7.99 4.30
CA VAL A 35 -7.57 -7.32 4.13
C VAL A 35 -8.61 -7.97 5.03
N ALA A 36 -8.67 -9.30 5.09
CA ALA A 36 -9.61 -10.03 5.94
C ALA A 36 -9.38 -9.74 7.44
N GLU A 37 -8.14 -9.69 7.90
CA GLU A 37 -7.80 -9.31 9.27
C GLU A 37 -8.29 -7.88 9.58
N PHE A 38 -8.12 -6.95 8.65
CA PHE A 38 -8.58 -5.57 8.84
C PHE A 38 -10.10 -5.36 8.72
N GLU A 39 -10.87 -6.35 8.26
CA GLU A 39 -12.34 -6.27 8.35
C GLU A 39 -12.83 -6.29 9.82
N SER A 40 -12.00 -6.75 10.76
CA SER A 40 -12.29 -6.66 12.20
C SER A 40 -12.21 -5.22 12.75
N VAL A 41 -11.59 -4.30 12.00
CA VAL A 41 -11.45 -2.90 12.40
C VAL A 41 -12.73 -2.14 12.06
N THR A 42 -13.45 -1.71 13.10
CA THR A 42 -14.65 -0.87 12.94
C THR A 42 -14.32 0.40 12.15
N ASP A 43 -15.04 0.64 11.05
CA ASP A 43 -14.91 1.87 10.26
C ASP A 43 -15.40 3.07 11.07
N PRO A 44 -14.54 4.04 11.45
CA PRO A 44 -14.95 5.19 12.24
C PRO A 44 -15.70 6.23 11.41
N ARG A 45 -15.79 6.06 10.09
CA ARG A 45 -16.42 7.01 9.17
C ARG A 45 -17.93 6.82 9.17
N GLY A 46 -18.68 7.91 9.05
CA GLY A 46 -20.13 7.85 8.86
C GLY A 46 -20.51 7.13 7.56
N ALA A 47 -21.69 6.50 7.54
CA ALA A 47 -22.14 5.65 6.42
C ALA A 47 -22.31 6.39 5.07
N CYS A 48 -22.45 7.71 5.10
CA CYS A 48 -22.66 8.51 3.90
C CYS A 48 -21.38 8.63 3.06
N GLY A 49 -21.39 8.07 1.86
CA GLY A 49 -20.34 8.32 0.86
C GLY A 49 -19.06 7.50 1.02
N VAL A 50 -19.11 6.37 1.75
CA VAL A 50 -17.97 5.43 1.83
C VAL A 50 -17.75 4.79 0.46
N ARG A 51 -16.68 5.20 -0.21
CA ARG A 51 -16.30 4.68 -1.54
C ARG A 51 -15.32 3.50 -1.45
N TYR A 52 -14.48 3.47 -0.42
CA TYR A 52 -13.43 2.47 -0.21
C TYR A 52 -13.59 1.89 1.19
N ARG A 53 -13.46 0.57 1.35
CA ARG A 53 -13.46 -0.08 2.67
C ARG A 53 -12.23 0.33 3.48
N VAL A 54 -12.36 0.48 4.81
CA VAL A 54 -11.21 0.76 5.69
C VAL A 54 -10.17 -0.35 5.60
N SER A 55 -10.61 -1.62 5.56
CA SER A 55 -9.74 -2.78 5.41
C SER A 55 -8.81 -2.66 4.19
N SER A 56 -9.38 -2.34 3.02
CA SER A 56 -8.64 -2.12 1.78
C SER A 56 -7.64 -0.96 1.90
N LEU A 57 -8.05 0.15 2.51
CA LEU A 57 -7.19 1.33 2.68
C LEU A 57 -6.02 1.04 3.63
N LEU A 58 -6.27 0.34 4.74
CA LEU A 58 -5.24 -0.04 5.69
C LEU A 58 -4.23 -1.02 5.07
N ALA A 59 -4.71 -2.06 4.39
CA ALA A 59 -3.85 -3.00 3.68
C ALA A 59 -2.97 -2.30 2.64
N LEU A 60 -3.55 -1.38 1.87
CA LEU A 60 -2.82 -0.61 0.86
C LEU A 60 -1.74 0.27 1.49
N VAL A 61 -2.05 0.99 2.57
CA VAL A 61 -1.06 1.84 3.26
C VAL A 61 0.04 1.00 3.88
N VAL A 62 -0.28 -0.12 4.54
CA VAL A 62 0.72 -1.03 5.11
C VAL A 62 1.63 -1.59 4.01
N CYS A 63 1.06 -2.11 2.92
CA CYS A 63 1.82 -2.64 1.80
C CYS A 63 2.62 -1.56 1.05
N ALA A 64 2.14 -0.32 1.01
CA ALA A 64 2.88 0.77 0.37
C ALA A 64 4.01 1.31 1.25
N MET A 65 3.83 1.37 2.57
CA MET A 65 4.76 2.07 3.47
C MET A 65 5.78 1.12 4.12
N THR A 66 5.43 -0.15 4.41
CA THR A 66 6.30 -1.06 5.19
C THR A 66 7.38 -1.76 4.35
N PRO A 67 7.08 -2.36 3.18
CA PRO A 67 8.09 -2.98 2.32
C PRO A 67 8.68 -1.97 1.32
N ALA A 68 7.85 -1.10 0.72
CA ALA A 68 8.27 -0.26 -0.41
C ALA A 68 9.11 0.96 -0.02
N GLY A 69 9.26 1.24 1.28
CA GLY A 69 9.99 2.42 1.77
C GLY A 69 9.36 3.75 1.34
N HIS A 70 8.10 3.75 0.92
CA HIS A 70 7.40 5.00 0.65
C HIS A 70 7.18 5.74 1.97
N ASP A 71 7.61 6.99 2.01
CA ASP A 71 7.49 7.88 3.17
C ASP A 71 6.29 8.83 3.06
N SER A 72 5.51 8.70 1.99
CA SER A 72 4.39 9.59 1.70
C SER A 72 3.18 8.88 1.07
N ILE A 73 2.00 9.41 1.39
CA ILE A 73 0.71 8.98 0.82
C ILE A 73 0.72 9.17 -0.71
N THR A 74 1.41 10.20 -1.22
CA THR A 74 1.55 10.45 -2.66
C THR A 74 2.30 9.31 -3.35
N ALA A 75 3.39 8.81 -2.76
CA ALA A 75 4.14 7.69 -3.32
C ALA A 75 3.31 6.40 -3.35
N ALA A 76 2.48 6.16 -2.33
CA ALA A 76 1.51 5.06 -2.34
C ALA A 76 0.49 5.21 -3.49
N ALA A 77 -0.04 6.42 -3.72
CA ALA A 77 -0.96 6.69 -4.83
C ALA A 77 -0.31 6.52 -6.21
N GLU A 78 0.95 6.98 -6.38
CA GLU A 78 1.73 6.73 -7.60
C GLU A 78 1.99 5.24 -7.84
N TRP A 79 2.24 4.47 -6.79
CA TRP A 79 2.34 3.01 -6.91
C TRP A 79 1.03 2.40 -7.40
N CYS A 80 -0.11 2.76 -6.80
CA CYS A 80 -1.41 2.23 -7.20
C CYS A 80 -1.73 2.52 -8.67
N ARG A 81 -1.36 3.70 -9.17
CA ARG A 81 -1.52 4.06 -10.59
C ARG A 81 -0.72 3.18 -11.55
N ARG A 82 0.36 2.56 -11.09
CA ARG A 82 1.21 1.66 -11.88
C ARG A 82 0.92 0.17 -11.64
N ALA A 83 0.15 -0.15 -10.59
CA ALA A 83 -0.19 -1.52 -10.24
C ALA A 83 -1.12 -2.16 -11.27
N THR A 84 -1.01 -3.47 -11.47
CA THR A 84 -1.86 -4.22 -12.38
C THR A 84 -3.27 -4.37 -11.80
N PRO A 85 -4.28 -4.63 -12.64
CA PRO A 85 -5.64 -4.90 -12.18
C PRO A 85 -5.73 -6.04 -11.16
N GLU A 86 -4.91 -7.08 -11.30
CA GLU A 86 -4.88 -8.25 -10.41
C GLU A 86 -4.35 -7.89 -9.02
N GLU A 87 -3.36 -7.00 -8.95
CA GLU A 87 -2.83 -6.48 -7.69
C GLU A 87 -3.89 -5.63 -6.99
N LEU A 88 -4.51 -4.70 -7.71
CA LEU A 88 -5.59 -3.84 -7.17
C LEU A 88 -6.82 -4.66 -6.74
N ALA A 89 -7.08 -5.79 -7.41
CA ALA A 89 -8.12 -6.73 -7.04
C ALA A 89 -7.84 -7.44 -5.70
N ALA A 90 -6.57 -7.71 -5.39
CA ALA A 90 -6.18 -8.35 -4.13
C ALA A 90 -6.53 -7.47 -2.91
N PHE A 91 -6.40 -6.15 -3.04
CA PHE A 91 -6.83 -5.18 -2.03
C PHE A 91 -8.36 -5.03 -1.94
N GLY A 92 -9.11 -5.57 -2.89
CA GLY A 92 -10.57 -5.46 -2.93
C GLY A 92 -11.08 -4.05 -3.21
N LEU A 93 -10.33 -3.27 -4.01
CA LEU A 93 -10.71 -1.91 -4.41
C LEU A 93 -11.96 -1.92 -5.29
N PRO A 94 -12.79 -0.85 -5.27
CA PRO A 94 -13.97 -0.76 -6.12
C PRO A 94 -13.60 -0.74 -7.60
N TYR A 95 -14.20 -1.64 -8.37
CA TYR A 95 -14.03 -1.68 -9.83
C TYR A 95 -15.08 -0.82 -10.54
N HIS A 96 -14.67 -0.04 -11.55
CA HIS A 96 -15.59 0.76 -12.37
C HIS A 96 -15.91 0.02 -13.69
N PRO A 97 -17.09 -0.60 -13.83
CA PRO A 97 -17.39 -1.47 -14.99
C PRO A 97 -17.37 -0.71 -16.32
N LEU A 98 -17.93 0.50 -16.38
CA LEU A 98 -17.97 1.27 -17.62
C LEU A 98 -16.62 1.86 -18.06
N ARG A 99 -15.63 1.92 -17.15
CA ARG A 99 -14.30 2.47 -17.43
C ARG A 99 -13.23 1.40 -17.52
N GLY A 100 -13.59 0.13 -17.26
CA GLY A 100 -12.67 -1.00 -17.32
C GLY A 100 -11.50 -0.92 -16.33
N ARG A 101 -11.64 -0.19 -15.21
CA ARG A 101 -10.52 0.06 -14.29
C ARG A 101 -10.95 0.18 -12.84
N TYR A 102 -10.03 -0.15 -11.93
CA TYR A 102 -10.19 0.09 -10.50
C TYR A 102 -10.19 1.58 -10.17
N ARG A 103 -10.93 1.94 -9.12
CA ARG A 103 -10.85 3.28 -8.52
C ARG A 103 -9.59 3.36 -7.67
N ILE A 104 -8.76 4.35 -7.96
CA ILE A 104 -7.55 4.73 -7.21
C ILE A 104 -7.79 6.16 -6.77
#